data_AF-A0A958KX42-F1
#
_entry.id   AF-A0A958KX42-F1
#
_cell.length_a   1.000
_cell.length_b   1.000
_cell.length_c   1.000
_cell.angle_alpha   90.00
_cell.angle_beta   90.00
_cell.angle_gamma   90.00
#
_symmetry.space_group_name_H-M   'P 1'
#
loop_
_entity.id
_entity.type
_entity.pdbx_description
1 polymer ?
#
loop_
_entity_poly.entity_id
_entity_poly.type
_entity_poly.pdbx_seq_one_letter_code
_entity_poly.pdbx_strand_id
1 'polypeptide(L)'
;MLKFVRLVILTLILQIALISNAYAQFFLHDEAHLFVDAAVKARTIGIEIEFAGVPDDVTIRLIKKHFGGRGSHSDEENMILLFNTKSGPVKLKVEGSAWRFESSGLEKIHDAQLEEDYKMAPREIVLPPLRYEDLPKAQALLDDLKAAGAQGTSPELAISLQANIQMGDLLASQKNVDDLVNLMRVYFKKDHIKQSRALLNIPEIRQEFLQDLSPGFMKVLENPNYKPTARRLYDDFMYRQSLELLGHKNAWVLPISAVRKQLLEYDRDSIVVQRVVKMSKLRVSSLLLDAFREDPLSQVIIRSEWARPAPIVEFRE
;
A
#
# COMPACT_ATOMS: atom_id res chain seq x y z
N MET A 1 -39.53 39.72 0.39
CA MET A 1 -39.08 38.67 1.34
C MET A 1 -38.46 37.46 0.66
N LEU A 2 -39.15 36.77 -0.26
CA LEU A 2 -38.66 35.52 -0.86
C LEU A 2 -37.32 35.63 -1.64
N LYS A 3 -37.08 36.75 -2.34
CA LYS A 3 -35.82 37.02 -3.04
C LYS A 3 -34.64 37.28 -2.09
N PHE A 4 -34.91 37.89 -0.92
CA PHE A 4 -33.88 38.17 0.10
C PHE A 4 -33.45 36.90 0.83
N VAL A 5 -34.40 36.02 1.16
CA VAL A 5 -34.12 34.70 1.76
C VAL A 5 -33.31 33.82 0.80
N ARG A 6 -33.62 33.82 -0.50
CA ARG A 6 -32.83 33.09 -1.50
C ARG A 6 -31.39 33.61 -1.62
N LEU A 7 -31.19 34.92 -1.56
CA LEU A 7 -29.85 35.52 -1.62
C LEU A 7 -29.02 35.13 -0.39
N VAL A 8 -29.59 35.21 0.81
CA VAL A 8 -28.91 34.82 2.06
C VAL A 8 -28.53 33.34 2.07
N ILE A 9 -29.43 32.45 1.62
CA ILE A 9 -29.14 31.01 1.52
C ILE A 9 -28.01 30.76 0.49
N LEU A 10 -28.03 31.44 -0.65
CA LEU A 10 -26.98 31.29 -1.67
C LEU A 10 -25.62 31.76 -1.15
N THR A 11 -25.58 32.89 -0.42
CA THR A 11 -24.36 33.42 0.21
C THR A 11 -23.85 32.48 1.30
N LEU A 12 -24.74 31.88 2.10
CA LEU A 12 -24.38 30.90 3.12
C LEU A 12 -23.81 29.62 2.51
N ILE A 13 -24.42 29.12 1.42
CA ILE A 13 -23.91 27.95 0.67
C ILE A 13 -22.54 28.26 0.05
N LEU A 14 -22.35 29.45 -0.52
CA LEU A 14 -21.06 29.89 -1.06
C LEU A 14 -20.00 30.03 0.03
N GLN A 15 -20.35 30.56 1.20
CA GLN A 15 -19.43 30.64 2.34
C GLN A 15 -19.08 29.26 2.88
N ILE A 16 -20.05 28.34 3.00
CA ILE A 16 -19.79 26.96 3.41
C ILE A 16 -18.89 26.28 2.37
N ALA A 17 -19.16 26.43 1.06
CA ALA A 17 -18.33 25.87 0.01
C ALA A 17 -16.91 26.45 -0.02
N LEU A 18 -16.75 27.75 0.22
CA LEU A 18 -15.44 28.41 0.33
C LEU A 18 -14.68 27.98 1.58
N ILE A 19 -15.37 27.79 2.72
CA ILE A 19 -14.78 27.28 3.96
C ILE A 19 -14.39 25.80 3.76
N SER A 20 -15.23 24.98 3.14
CA SER A 20 -14.92 23.58 2.82
C SER A 20 -13.76 23.45 1.83
N ASN A 21 -13.63 24.35 0.85
CA ASN A 21 -12.52 24.38 -0.08
C ASN A 21 -11.23 24.89 0.57
N ALA A 22 -11.32 25.89 1.46
CA ALA A 22 -10.19 26.37 2.25
C ALA A 22 -9.70 25.32 3.26
N TYR A 23 -10.58 24.55 3.89
CA TYR A 23 -10.18 23.44 4.77
C TYR A 23 -9.63 22.24 3.99
N ALA A 24 -10.18 21.92 2.81
CA ALA A 24 -9.63 20.90 1.93
C ALA A 24 -8.26 21.30 1.37
N GLN A 25 -8.07 22.57 1.00
CA GLN A 25 -6.76 23.10 0.63
C GLN A 25 -5.81 23.20 1.83
N PHE A 26 -6.27 23.51 3.04
CA PHE A 26 -5.41 23.50 4.23
C PHE A 26 -4.92 22.07 4.55
N PHE A 27 -5.79 21.06 4.45
CA PHE A 27 -5.40 19.66 4.60
C PHE A 27 -4.45 19.16 3.49
N LEU A 28 -4.63 19.65 2.26
CA LEU A 28 -3.80 19.25 1.11
C LEU A 28 -2.50 20.07 0.98
N HIS A 29 -2.45 21.29 1.52
CA HIS A 29 -1.33 22.22 1.32
C HIS A 29 -0.40 22.28 2.54
N ASP A 30 -0.88 22.19 3.79
CA ASP A 30 0.00 22.29 4.97
C ASP A 30 0.52 20.93 5.47
N GLU A 31 -0.23 19.83 5.34
CA GLU A 31 0.28 18.49 5.72
C GLU A 31 1.17 17.82 4.65
N ALA A 32 1.10 18.31 3.41
CA ALA A 32 2.02 17.91 2.35
C ALA A 32 3.47 18.37 2.62
N HIS A 33 3.68 19.35 3.51
CA HIS A 33 5.00 19.85 3.91
C HIS A 33 5.63 19.14 5.11
N LEU A 34 4.88 18.33 5.87
CA LEU A 34 5.38 17.76 7.13
C LEU A 34 6.57 16.79 6.96
N PHE A 35 6.84 16.28 5.75
CA PHE A 35 7.81 15.20 5.49
C PHE A 35 8.71 15.44 4.27
N VAL A 36 8.88 16.68 3.84
CA VAL A 36 9.67 16.98 2.64
C VAL A 36 11.10 17.31 3.03
N ASP A 37 12.03 16.46 2.59
CA ASP A 37 13.41 16.88 2.38
C ASP A 37 13.42 17.97 1.31
N ALA A 38 14.01 19.13 1.62
CA ALA A 38 14.13 20.25 0.68
C ALA A 38 14.85 19.86 -0.62
N ALA A 39 15.61 18.75 -0.64
CA ALA A 39 16.25 18.21 -1.83
C ALA A 39 15.31 17.38 -2.74
N VAL A 40 14.20 16.81 -2.24
CA VAL A 40 13.28 15.96 -3.02
C VAL A 40 12.06 16.76 -3.45
N LYS A 41 12.09 17.19 -4.72
CA LYS A 41 10.96 17.86 -5.39
C LYS A 41 9.79 16.88 -5.57
N ALA A 42 8.78 17.02 -4.70
CA ALA A 42 7.46 16.36 -4.70
C ALA A 42 7.44 14.86 -4.32
N ARG A 43 6.53 14.51 -3.38
CA ARG A 43 6.27 13.12 -2.98
C ARG A 43 5.73 12.32 -4.19
N THR A 44 6.19 11.08 -4.33
CA THR A 44 5.63 10.14 -5.30
C THR A 44 4.80 9.06 -4.62
N ILE A 45 3.82 8.53 -5.35
CA ILE A 45 2.95 7.43 -4.92
C ILE A 45 3.17 6.25 -5.86
N GLY A 46 3.67 5.14 -5.35
CA GLY A 46 3.60 3.86 -6.06
C GLY A 46 2.17 3.33 -6.01
N ILE A 47 1.67 2.82 -7.13
CA ILE A 47 0.33 2.22 -7.20
C ILE A 47 0.45 0.83 -7.80
N GLU A 48 -0.11 -0.15 -7.10
CA GLU A 48 -0.26 -1.53 -7.59
C GLU A 48 -1.75 -1.80 -7.81
N ILE A 49 -2.11 -2.26 -9.00
CA ILE A 49 -3.50 -2.54 -9.41
C ILE A 49 -3.60 -4.03 -9.72
N GLU A 50 -4.33 -4.77 -8.89
CA GLU A 50 -4.65 -6.18 -9.16
C GLU A 50 -6.06 -6.33 -9.76
N PHE A 51 -6.19 -7.14 -10.82
CA PHE A 51 -7.46 -7.39 -11.52
C PHE A 51 -7.45 -8.76 -12.24
N ALA A 52 -8.62 -9.22 -12.67
CA ALA A 52 -8.75 -10.38 -13.56
C ALA A 52 -9.73 -10.08 -14.72
N GLY A 53 -9.90 -11.03 -15.64
CA GLY A 53 -10.91 -10.98 -16.69
C GLY A 53 -10.57 -10.13 -17.91
N VAL A 54 -9.40 -9.47 -17.93
CA VAL A 54 -8.92 -8.71 -19.11
C VAL A 54 -7.65 -9.36 -19.66
N PRO A 55 -7.63 -9.73 -20.95
CA PRO A 55 -6.45 -10.28 -21.61
C PRO A 55 -5.22 -9.34 -21.56
N ASP A 56 -4.04 -9.93 -21.60
CA ASP A 56 -2.77 -9.21 -21.49
C ASP A 56 -2.57 -8.21 -22.64
N ASP A 57 -2.96 -8.56 -23.87
CA ASP A 57 -2.83 -7.68 -25.03
C ASP A 57 -3.72 -6.43 -24.89
N VAL A 58 -4.93 -6.59 -24.34
CA VAL A 58 -5.83 -5.48 -23.99
C VAL A 58 -5.20 -4.64 -22.89
N THR A 59 -4.73 -5.27 -21.81
CA THR A 59 -4.08 -4.60 -20.68
C THR A 59 -2.88 -3.76 -21.12
N ILE A 60 -1.98 -4.33 -21.91
CA ILE A 60 -0.79 -3.65 -22.45
C ILE A 60 -1.21 -2.45 -23.31
N ARG A 61 -2.24 -2.59 -24.15
CA ARG A 61 -2.76 -1.46 -24.96
C ARG A 61 -3.27 -0.33 -24.06
N LEU A 62 -4.00 -0.65 -23.00
CA LEU A 62 -4.51 0.34 -22.05
C LEU A 62 -3.40 1.03 -21.27
N ILE A 63 -2.39 0.29 -20.80
CA ILE A 63 -1.22 0.91 -20.14
C ILE A 63 -0.51 1.85 -21.11
N LYS A 64 -0.28 1.42 -22.36
CA LYS A 64 0.34 2.27 -23.40
C LYS A 64 -0.48 3.52 -23.73
N LYS A 65 -1.81 3.43 -23.71
CA LYS A 65 -2.71 4.58 -23.92
C LYS A 65 -2.47 5.68 -22.87
N HIS A 66 -2.26 5.31 -21.60
CA HIS A 66 -2.15 6.27 -20.50
C HIS A 66 -0.73 6.69 -20.16
N PHE A 67 0.22 5.75 -20.21
CA PHE A 67 1.61 5.96 -19.78
C PHE A 67 2.60 5.95 -20.94
N GLY A 68 2.23 5.39 -22.09
CA GLY A 68 3.11 5.23 -23.25
C GLY A 68 4.03 4.01 -23.13
N GLY A 69 5.21 4.11 -23.75
CA GLY A 69 6.25 3.08 -23.67
C GLY A 69 6.15 1.94 -24.69
N ARG A 70 7.14 1.04 -24.60
CA ARG A 70 7.29 -0.16 -25.43
C ARG A 70 7.37 -1.37 -24.53
N GLY A 71 6.66 -2.44 -24.90
CA GLY A 71 6.61 -3.66 -24.11
C GLY A 71 7.75 -4.59 -24.49
N SER A 72 8.39 -5.19 -23.49
CA SER A 72 9.30 -6.34 -23.60
C SER A 72 8.88 -7.36 -22.55
N HIS A 73 8.93 -8.65 -22.88
CA HIS A 73 8.75 -9.70 -21.89
C HIS A 73 10.05 -9.90 -21.09
N SER A 74 9.92 -10.27 -19.81
CA SER A 74 11.02 -10.74 -18.97
C SER A 74 10.73 -12.18 -18.59
N ASP A 75 11.45 -13.11 -19.22
CA ASP A 75 11.29 -14.56 -18.98
C ASP A 75 11.69 -14.96 -17.56
N GLU A 76 12.61 -14.21 -16.92
CA GLU A 76 13.08 -14.48 -15.55
C GLU A 76 12.04 -14.14 -14.47
N GLU A 77 11.17 -13.14 -14.71
CA GLU A 77 10.19 -12.66 -13.72
C GLU A 77 8.74 -13.08 -14.06
N ASN A 78 8.48 -13.71 -15.21
CA ASN A 78 7.12 -13.90 -15.78
C ASN A 78 6.33 -12.58 -15.81
N MET A 79 6.98 -11.50 -16.29
CA MET A 79 6.43 -10.15 -16.31
C MET A 79 6.56 -9.52 -17.70
N ILE A 80 5.61 -8.66 -18.02
CA ILE A 80 5.71 -7.74 -19.14
C ILE A 80 6.18 -6.39 -18.62
N LEU A 81 7.34 -5.95 -19.09
CA LEU A 81 7.94 -4.67 -18.75
C LEU A 81 7.66 -3.65 -19.85
N LEU A 82 7.02 -2.55 -19.47
CA LEU A 82 6.76 -1.42 -20.35
C LEU A 82 7.78 -0.32 -20.03
N PHE A 83 8.79 -0.19 -20.88
CA PHE A 83 9.87 0.79 -20.76
C PHE A 83 9.58 2.04 -21.60
N ASN A 84 10.26 3.16 -21.32
CA ASN A 84 10.05 4.47 -21.98
C ASN A 84 8.63 5.05 -21.82
N THR A 85 7.97 4.78 -20.69
CA THR A 85 6.79 5.55 -20.31
C THR A 85 7.23 6.92 -19.79
N LYS A 86 6.35 7.92 -19.84
CA LYS A 86 6.68 9.28 -19.34
C LYS A 86 6.97 9.34 -17.84
N SER A 87 6.52 8.33 -17.08
CA SER A 87 6.58 8.31 -15.62
C SER A 87 7.53 7.22 -15.07
N GLY A 88 8.23 6.46 -15.93
CA GLY A 88 9.12 5.36 -15.53
C GLY A 88 8.63 3.96 -15.99
N PRO A 89 9.37 2.88 -15.73
CA PRO A 89 8.93 1.55 -16.18
C PRO A 89 7.65 1.10 -15.47
N VAL A 90 6.68 0.58 -16.22
CA VAL A 90 5.49 -0.10 -15.68
C VAL A 90 5.70 -1.60 -15.78
N LYS A 91 5.41 -2.36 -14.72
CA LYS A 91 5.43 -3.84 -14.76
C LYS A 91 4.01 -4.38 -14.78
N LEU A 92 3.77 -5.41 -15.59
CA LEU A 92 2.56 -6.23 -15.53
C LEU A 92 3.00 -7.65 -15.14
N LYS A 93 2.58 -8.11 -13.97
CA LYS A 93 2.76 -9.49 -13.51
C LYS A 93 1.51 -10.29 -13.82
N VAL A 94 1.69 -11.55 -14.20
CA VAL A 94 0.60 -12.48 -14.42
C VAL A 94 0.80 -13.67 -13.48
N GLU A 95 -0.16 -13.90 -12.58
CA GLU A 95 -0.17 -15.11 -11.77
C GLU A 95 -0.69 -16.26 -12.64
N GLY A 96 0.02 -17.39 -12.68
CA GLY A 96 -0.34 -18.53 -13.55
C GLY A 96 0.14 -18.38 -14.99
N SER A 97 1.04 -19.25 -15.45
CA SER A 97 1.65 -19.20 -16.77
C SER A 97 0.80 -19.93 -17.83
N ALA A 98 0.06 -19.21 -18.69
CA ALA A 98 -0.52 -19.79 -19.93
C ALA A 98 0.29 -19.48 -21.20
N TRP A 99 1.47 -18.90 -21.05
CA TRP A 99 2.39 -18.61 -22.14
C TRP A 99 3.70 -19.35 -21.93
N ARG A 100 4.21 -19.95 -22.99
CA ARG A 100 5.56 -20.52 -23.06
C ARG A 100 6.27 -19.88 -24.24
N PHE A 101 7.50 -19.41 -24.04
CA PHE A 101 8.30 -18.88 -25.14
C PHE A 101 9.16 -20.00 -25.72
N GLU A 102 9.03 -20.24 -27.02
CA GLU A 102 10.04 -20.98 -27.79
C GLU A 102 10.85 -19.99 -28.62
N SER A 103 11.98 -20.43 -29.18
CA SER A 103 12.91 -19.59 -29.97
C SER A 103 12.28 -18.75 -31.11
N SER A 104 11.01 -18.99 -31.46
CA SER A 104 10.23 -18.33 -32.50
C SER A 104 9.22 -17.27 -32.01
N GLY A 105 8.93 -17.13 -30.71
CA GLY A 105 7.94 -16.16 -30.22
C GLY A 105 7.10 -16.60 -29.02
N LEU A 106 6.10 -15.78 -28.66
CA LEU A 106 5.06 -16.07 -27.67
C LEU A 106 4.13 -17.16 -28.22
N GLU A 107 4.16 -18.36 -27.65
CA GLU A 107 3.15 -19.40 -27.91
C GLU A 107 2.16 -19.51 -26.74
N LYS A 108 0.88 -19.51 -27.09
CA LYS A 108 -0.24 -19.69 -26.17
C LYS A 108 -0.37 -21.18 -25.87
N ILE A 109 -0.47 -21.57 -24.59
CA ILE A 109 -0.74 -22.97 -24.23
C ILE A 109 -2.20 -23.27 -24.63
N HIS A 110 -2.37 -24.09 -25.68
CA HIS A 110 -3.67 -24.51 -26.20
C HIS A 110 -4.25 -25.66 -25.37
N ASP A 111 -4.74 -25.34 -24.19
CA ASP A 111 -5.69 -26.17 -23.45
C ASP A 111 -6.89 -25.27 -23.10
N ALA A 112 -8.07 -25.62 -23.60
CA ALA A 112 -9.27 -24.80 -23.44
C ALA A 112 -9.65 -24.58 -21.97
N GLN A 113 -9.28 -25.50 -21.08
CA GLN A 113 -9.53 -25.36 -19.65
C GLN A 113 -8.49 -24.43 -19.01
N LEU A 114 -7.22 -24.53 -19.41
CA LEU A 114 -6.18 -23.55 -19.04
C LEU A 114 -6.49 -22.15 -19.60
N GLU A 115 -7.13 -22.04 -20.76
CA GLU A 115 -7.50 -20.74 -21.33
C GLU A 115 -8.55 -20.00 -20.50
N GLU A 116 -9.56 -20.72 -19.99
CA GLU A 116 -10.62 -20.12 -19.16
C GLU A 116 -10.07 -19.76 -17.77
N ASP A 117 -9.30 -20.67 -17.16
CA ASP A 117 -8.60 -20.42 -15.88
C ASP A 117 -7.62 -19.24 -15.99
N TYR A 118 -6.93 -19.12 -17.13
CA TYR A 118 -6.00 -18.02 -17.39
C TYR A 118 -6.68 -16.67 -17.63
N LYS A 119 -7.87 -16.64 -18.23
CA LYS A 119 -8.65 -15.38 -18.31
C LYS A 119 -8.98 -14.86 -16.92
N MET A 120 -9.27 -15.76 -15.99
CA MET A 120 -9.60 -15.42 -14.61
C MET A 120 -8.39 -15.30 -13.69
N ALA A 121 -7.19 -15.59 -14.20
CA ALA A 121 -5.97 -15.47 -13.43
C ALA A 121 -5.69 -14.01 -13.00
N PRO A 122 -5.30 -13.77 -11.73
CA PRO A 122 -4.94 -12.45 -11.26
C PRO A 122 -3.77 -11.84 -12.05
N ARG A 123 -3.88 -10.55 -12.32
CA ARG A 123 -2.88 -9.72 -12.97
C ARG A 123 -2.58 -8.54 -12.08
N GLU A 124 -1.32 -8.16 -11.96
CA GLU A 124 -0.88 -7.03 -11.15
C GLU A 124 -0.14 -6.02 -12.03
N ILE A 125 -0.65 -4.80 -12.13
CA ILE A 125 0.08 -3.67 -12.71
C ILE A 125 0.79 -2.96 -11.59
N VAL A 126 2.13 -2.94 -11.64
CA VAL A 126 2.97 -2.12 -10.76
C VAL A 126 3.36 -0.86 -11.52
N LEU A 127 2.74 0.27 -11.17
CA LEU A 127 3.09 1.57 -11.75
C LEU A 127 4.42 2.06 -11.16
N PRO A 128 5.21 2.84 -11.93
CA PRO A 128 6.35 3.55 -11.36
C PRO A 128 5.85 4.54 -10.29
N PRO A 129 6.72 5.00 -9.38
CA PRO A 129 6.34 6.05 -8.43
C PRO A 129 5.80 7.28 -9.18
N LEU A 130 4.50 7.54 -9.03
CA LEU A 130 3.80 8.60 -9.74
C LEU A 130 3.88 9.91 -9.00
N ARG A 131 4.02 11.02 -9.72
CA ARG A 131 3.75 12.35 -9.18
C ARG A 131 2.24 12.52 -8.99
N TYR A 132 1.83 13.40 -8.08
CA TYR A 132 0.39 13.67 -7.84
C TYR A 132 -0.36 14.12 -9.11
N GLU A 133 0.30 14.88 -9.98
CA GLU A 133 -0.23 15.31 -11.28
C GLU A 133 -0.49 14.16 -12.26
N ASP A 134 0.12 12.99 -12.04
CA ASP A 134 -0.06 11.79 -12.86
C ASP A 134 -1.16 10.86 -12.32
N LEU A 135 -1.68 11.08 -11.10
CA LEU A 135 -2.75 10.25 -10.51
C LEU A 135 -4.03 10.17 -11.38
N PRO A 136 -4.48 11.25 -12.07
CA PRO A 136 -5.61 11.14 -12.98
C PRO A 136 -5.41 10.13 -14.11
N LYS A 137 -4.17 9.86 -14.54
CA LYS A 137 -3.88 8.83 -15.55
C LYS A 137 -4.05 7.42 -14.99
N ALA A 138 -3.66 7.20 -13.73
CA ALA A 138 -3.90 5.93 -13.04
C ALA A 138 -5.41 5.67 -12.88
N GLN A 139 -6.17 6.70 -12.51
CA GLN A 139 -7.64 6.60 -12.45
C GLN A 139 -8.23 6.29 -13.83
N ALA A 140 -7.81 6.98 -14.88
CA ALA A 140 -8.30 6.72 -16.24
C ALA A 140 -7.94 5.31 -16.75
N LEU A 141 -6.78 4.77 -16.35
CA LEU A 141 -6.42 3.37 -16.60
C LEU A 141 -7.37 2.41 -15.90
N LEU A 142 -7.70 2.64 -14.62
CA LEU A 142 -8.68 1.84 -13.88
C LEU A 142 -10.07 1.87 -14.54
N ASP A 143 -10.53 3.06 -14.96
CA ASP A 143 -11.82 3.22 -15.62
C ASP A 143 -11.88 2.46 -16.95
N ASP A 144 -10.81 2.54 -17.75
CA ASP A 144 -10.70 1.79 -19.02
C ASP A 144 -10.59 0.28 -18.80
N LEU A 145 -9.85 -0.17 -17.77
CA LEU A 145 -9.79 -1.59 -17.38
C LEU A 145 -11.18 -2.10 -17.03
N LYS A 146 -11.93 -1.35 -16.21
CA LYS A 146 -13.31 -1.67 -15.85
C LYS A 146 -14.22 -1.72 -17.09
N ALA A 147 -14.10 -0.75 -17.99
CA ALA A 147 -14.84 -0.74 -19.25
C ALA A 147 -14.49 -1.92 -20.17
N ALA A 148 -13.26 -2.44 -20.09
CA ALA A 148 -12.80 -3.62 -20.79
C ALA A 148 -13.21 -4.96 -20.12
N GLY A 149 -13.93 -4.90 -19.00
CA GLY A 149 -14.40 -6.09 -18.28
C GLY A 149 -13.51 -6.54 -17.13
N ALA A 150 -12.58 -5.70 -16.66
CA ALA A 150 -11.77 -6.01 -15.49
C ALA A 150 -12.65 -6.26 -14.27
N GLN A 151 -12.39 -7.37 -13.62
CA GLN A 151 -13.05 -7.75 -12.39
C GLN A 151 -12.14 -7.38 -11.22
N GLY A 152 -12.75 -6.71 -10.23
CA GLY A 152 -12.20 -6.44 -8.91
C GLY A 152 -12.45 -7.62 -7.96
N THR A 153 -12.29 -7.39 -6.66
CA THR A 153 -12.57 -8.42 -5.66
C THR A 153 -13.97 -9.04 -5.83
N SER A 154 -14.07 -10.37 -5.84
CA SER A 154 -15.31 -11.16 -5.78
C SER A 154 -15.21 -12.20 -4.64
N PRO A 155 -16.29 -12.95 -4.31
CA PRO A 155 -16.21 -14.04 -3.34
C PRO A 155 -15.19 -15.14 -3.70
N GLU A 156 -14.80 -15.25 -4.98
CA GLU A 156 -13.87 -16.24 -5.51
C GLU A 156 -12.49 -15.63 -5.88
N LEU A 157 -12.35 -14.30 -5.80
CA LEU A 157 -11.16 -13.58 -6.25
C LEU A 157 -10.81 -12.44 -5.29
N ALA A 158 -9.71 -12.58 -4.56
CA ALA A 158 -9.24 -11.55 -3.62
C ALA A 158 -8.07 -10.74 -4.21
N ILE A 159 -8.39 -9.61 -4.82
CA ILE A 159 -7.42 -8.68 -5.44
C ILE A 159 -7.50 -7.29 -4.80
N SER A 160 -6.42 -6.53 -4.90
CA SER A 160 -6.21 -5.29 -4.16
C SER A 160 -5.68 -4.12 -4.96
N LEU A 161 -5.95 -2.92 -4.44
CA LEU A 161 -5.26 -1.70 -4.81
C LEU A 161 -4.28 -1.39 -3.68
N GLN A 162 -3.00 -1.20 -3.99
CA GLN A 162 -2.01 -0.79 -3.00
C GLN A 162 -1.48 0.59 -3.37
N ALA A 163 -1.48 1.50 -2.38
CA ALA A 163 -0.85 2.82 -2.50
C ALA A 163 0.38 2.88 -1.59
N ASN A 164 1.54 3.04 -2.21
CA ASN A 164 2.85 3.12 -1.56
C ASN A 164 3.30 4.59 -1.55
N ILE A 165 3.12 5.30 -0.44
CA ILE A 165 3.46 6.72 -0.34
C ILE A 165 4.93 6.85 0.07
N GLN A 166 5.72 7.56 -0.71
CA GLN A 166 7.08 7.91 -0.32
C GLN A 166 7.07 8.93 0.81
N MET A 167 7.76 8.60 1.91
CA MET A 167 7.79 9.38 3.13
C MET A 167 9.13 10.07 3.39
N GLY A 168 10.15 9.80 2.57
CA GLY A 168 11.49 10.39 2.73
C GLY A 168 12.11 10.05 4.09
N ASP A 169 12.75 11.04 4.72
CA ASP A 169 13.47 10.91 6.00
C ASP A 169 12.54 10.97 7.23
N LEU A 170 11.43 10.21 7.20
CA LEU A 170 10.41 10.22 8.25
C LEU A 170 10.92 9.76 9.64
N LEU A 171 12.11 9.17 9.71
CA LEU A 171 12.70 8.71 10.97
C LEU A 171 13.96 9.48 11.36
N ALA A 172 14.32 10.54 10.63
CA ALA A 172 15.54 11.33 10.86
C ALA A 172 15.45 12.28 12.07
N SER A 173 14.24 12.62 12.53
CA SER A 173 14.04 13.50 13.69
C SER A 173 12.93 13.00 14.60
N GLN A 174 12.95 13.39 15.89
CA GLN A 174 11.89 13.02 16.83
C GLN A 174 10.52 13.54 16.38
N LYS A 175 10.46 14.73 15.78
CA LYS A 175 9.22 15.29 15.24
C LYS A 175 8.63 14.36 14.17
N ASN A 176 9.45 13.84 13.25
CA ASN A 176 8.98 12.97 12.19
C ASN A 176 8.49 11.61 12.74
N VAL A 177 9.12 11.11 13.81
CA VAL A 177 8.63 9.92 14.54
C VAL A 177 7.27 10.20 15.18
N ASP A 178 7.10 11.35 15.84
CA ASP A 178 5.83 11.74 16.46
C ASP A 178 4.71 11.85 15.41
N ASP A 179 5.03 12.40 14.24
CA ASP A 179 4.11 12.51 13.13
C ASP A 179 3.70 11.13 12.56
N LEU A 180 4.64 10.19 12.41
CA LEU A 180 4.33 8.81 12.02
C LEU A 180 3.42 8.13 13.05
N VAL A 181 3.67 8.32 14.34
CA VAL A 181 2.80 7.80 15.41
C VAL A 181 1.40 8.41 15.32
N ASN A 182 1.28 9.70 15.00
CA ASN A 182 -0.01 10.36 14.81
C ASN A 182 -0.76 9.84 13.58
N LEU A 183 -0.07 9.61 12.46
CA LEU A 183 -0.64 8.95 11.28
C LEU A 183 -1.23 7.59 11.65
N MET A 184 -0.46 6.76 12.37
CA MET A 184 -0.92 5.45 12.82
C MET A 184 -2.14 5.57 13.74
N ARG A 185 -2.15 6.51 14.70
CA ARG A 185 -3.30 6.74 15.60
C ARG A 185 -4.57 7.11 14.83
N VAL A 186 -4.47 8.02 13.86
CA VAL A 186 -5.61 8.45 13.04
C VAL A 186 -6.12 7.28 12.22
N TYR A 187 -5.22 6.57 11.53
CA TYR A 187 -5.59 5.50 10.62
C TYR A 187 -6.25 4.31 11.34
N PHE A 188 -5.75 3.93 12.52
CA PHE A 188 -6.32 2.84 13.30
C PHE A 188 -7.47 3.27 14.24
N LYS A 189 -7.91 4.53 14.20
CA LYS A 189 -9.08 4.97 14.96
C LYS A 189 -10.33 4.26 14.43
N LYS A 190 -11.14 3.66 15.32
CA LYS A 190 -12.36 2.90 14.95
C LYS A 190 -13.30 3.68 14.02
N ASP A 191 -13.49 4.98 14.28
CA ASP A 191 -14.33 5.83 13.45
C ASP A 191 -13.76 6.03 12.05
N HIS A 192 -12.43 6.20 11.94
CA HIS A 192 -11.75 6.33 10.66
C HIS A 192 -11.83 5.02 9.86
N ILE A 193 -11.58 3.88 10.51
CA ILE A 193 -11.74 2.55 9.89
C ILE A 193 -13.17 2.38 9.36
N LYS A 194 -14.19 2.76 10.14
CA LYS A 194 -15.59 2.68 9.72
C LYS A 194 -15.88 3.58 8.51
N GLN A 195 -15.33 4.80 8.51
CA GLN A 195 -15.48 5.75 7.41
C GLN A 195 -14.78 5.25 6.13
N SER A 196 -13.52 4.82 6.23
CA SER A 196 -12.74 4.26 5.10
C SER A 196 -13.48 3.07 4.48
N ARG A 197 -13.95 2.12 5.30
CA ARG A 197 -14.74 0.97 4.82
C ARG A 197 -15.99 1.37 4.06
N ALA A 198 -16.74 2.36 4.57
CA ALA A 198 -17.96 2.83 3.93
C ALA A 198 -17.67 3.56 2.61
N LEU A 199 -16.54 4.28 2.52
CA LEU A 199 -16.14 5.00 1.32
C LEU A 199 -15.62 4.06 0.23
N LEU A 200 -14.78 3.09 0.60
CA LEU A 200 -14.09 2.19 -0.32
C LEU A 200 -14.91 0.93 -0.67
N ASN A 201 -16.03 0.69 0.01
CA ASN A 201 -16.87 -0.49 -0.18
C ASN A 201 -16.08 -1.82 -0.08
N ILE A 202 -15.16 -1.91 0.89
CA ILE A 202 -14.25 -3.06 1.06
C ILE A 202 -15.07 -4.35 1.29
N PRO A 203 -14.97 -5.38 0.43
CA PRO A 203 -15.70 -6.63 0.58
C PRO A 203 -15.30 -7.42 1.83
N GLU A 204 -16.22 -8.22 2.38
CA GLU A 204 -15.99 -8.99 3.60
C GLU A 204 -14.82 -9.98 3.47
N ILE A 205 -14.67 -10.63 2.32
CA ILE A 205 -13.55 -11.55 2.03
C ILE A 205 -12.17 -10.87 2.19
N ARG A 206 -12.07 -9.56 1.96
CA ARG A 206 -10.81 -8.82 2.15
C ARG A 206 -10.47 -8.60 3.61
N GLN A 207 -11.46 -8.64 4.50
CA GLN A 207 -11.23 -8.41 5.93
C GLN A 207 -10.30 -9.47 6.54
N GLU A 208 -10.32 -10.70 6.03
CA GLU A 208 -9.42 -11.77 6.46
C GLU A 208 -7.94 -11.48 6.16
N PHE A 209 -7.67 -10.63 5.16
CA PHE A 209 -6.32 -10.24 4.74
C PHE A 209 -5.86 -8.90 5.31
N LEU A 210 -6.76 -8.18 5.99
CA LEU A 210 -6.52 -6.86 6.59
C LEU A 210 -6.41 -6.97 8.10
N GLN A 211 -5.26 -7.43 8.59
CA GLN A 211 -4.98 -7.62 10.01
C GLN A 211 -4.95 -6.27 10.75
N ASP A 212 -5.58 -6.22 11.91
CA ASP A 212 -5.42 -5.10 12.85
C ASP A 212 -4.10 -5.20 13.61
N LEU A 213 -3.67 -4.07 14.19
CA LEU A 213 -2.56 -4.06 15.13
C LEU A 213 -2.91 -4.88 16.38
N SER A 214 -1.89 -5.40 17.06
CA SER A 214 -2.10 -6.20 18.27
C SER A 214 -2.77 -5.37 19.38
N PRO A 215 -3.58 -5.98 20.27
CA PRO A 215 -4.26 -5.24 21.34
C PRO A 215 -3.29 -4.47 22.25
N GLY A 216 -2.14 -5.05 22.58
CA GLY A 216 -1.12 -4.37 23.37
C GLY A 216 -0.47 -3.21 22.63
N PHE A 217 -0.25 -3.31 21.31
CA PHE A 217 0.28 -2.18 20.55
C PHE A 217 -0.74 -1.06 20.42
N MET A 218 -2.02 -1.38 20.16
CA MET A 218 -3.10 -0.40 20.16
C MET A 218 -3.20 0.34 21.48
N LYS A 219 -3.09 -0.36 22.61
CA LYS A 219 -3.08 0.26 23.94
C LYS A 219 -1.92 1.25 24.13
N VAL A 220 -0.75 0.93 23.61
CA VAL A 220 0.41 1.84 23.65
C VAL A 220 0.21 3.01 22.69
N LEU A 221 -0.28 2.75 21.48
CA LEU A 221 -0.53 3.75 20.45
C LEU A 221 -1.58 4.78 20.89
N GLU A 222 -2.67 4.33 21.53
CA GLU A 222 -3.75 5.17 22.06
C GLU A 222 -3.34 6.01 23.29
N ASN A 223 -2.22 5.68 23.95
CA ASN A 223 -1.71 6.47 25.06
C ASN A 223 -1.18 7.83 24.55
N PRO A 224 -1.74 8.98 24.97
CA PRO A 224 -1.30 10.31 24.51
C PRO A 224 0.14 10.65 24.92
N ASN A 225 0.67 9.98 25.94
CA ASN A 225 2.05 10.15 26.41
C ASN A 225 3.04 9.21 25.69
N TYR A 226 2.58 8.37 24.75
CA TYR A 226 3.47 7.56 23.93
C TYR A 226 4.16 8.45 22.89
N LYS A 227 5.41 8.80 23.20
CA LYS A 227 6.35 9.57 22.37
C LYS A 227 7.64 8.76 22.21
N PRO A 228 7.62 7.69 21.40
CA PRO A 228 8.76 6.80 21.26
C PRO A 228 9.90 7.49 20.49
N THR A 229 11.14 7.08 20.75
CA THR A 229 12.21 7.27 19.77
C THR A 229 11.98 6.36 18.56
N ALA A 230 12.62 6.62 17.42
CA ALA A 230 12.52 5.72 16.26
C ALA A 230 12.85 4.26 16.62
N ARG A 231 13.88 4.07 17.47
CA ARG A 231 14.29 2.74 17.96
C ARG A 231 13.20 2.07 18.80
N ARG A 232 12.57 2.81 19.70
CA ARG A 232 11.47 2.29 20.52
C ARG A 232 10.24 1.98 19.66
N LEU A 233 9.93 2.81 18.67
CA LEU A 233 8.83 2.55 17.75
C LEU A 233 9.06 1.26 16.96
N TYR A 234 10.27 1.06 16.42
CA TYR A 234 10.62 -0.22 15.78
C TYR A 234 10.47 -1.38 16.78
N ASP A 235 10.99 -1.26 17.99
CA ASP A 235 10.91 -2.33 19.00
C ASP A 235 9.47 -2.70 19.36
N ASP A 236 8.63 -1.69 19.56
CA ASP A 236 7.22 -1.88 19.91
C ASP A 236 6.45 -2.45 18.70
N PHE A 237 6.73 -2.00 17.47
CA PHE A 237 6.02 -2.42 16.24
C PHE A 237 6.51 -3.76 15.66
N MET A 238 7.83 -3.95 15.51
CA MET A 238 8.43 -5.10 14.82
C MET A 238 8.67 -6.27 15.77
N TYR A 239 8.97 -6.02 17.05
CA TYR A 239 9.26 -7.08 18.02
C TYR A 239 8.07 -7.38 18.93
N ARG A 240 7.58 -6.41 19.72
CA ARG A 240 6.56 -6.68 20.75
C ARG A 240 5.20 -7.03 20.16
N GLN A 241 4.69 -6.19 19.26
CA GLN A 241 3.46 -6.48 18.53
C GLN A 241 3.57 -7.82 17.83
N SER A 242 4.69 -8.08 17.15
CA SER A 242 4.82 -9.32 16.41
C SER A 242 4.73 -10.53 17.33
N LEU A 243 5.49 -10.52 18.43
CA LEU A 243 5.47 -11.60 19.41
C LEU A 243 4.08 -11.77 20.06
N GLU A 244 3.34 -10.69 20.30
CA GLU A 244 1.95 -10.76 20.79
C GLU A 244 1.01 -11.42 19.76
N LEU A 245 1.14 -11.08 18.48
CA LEU A 245 0.38 -11.71 17.38
C LEU A 245 0.72 -13.20 17.23
N LEU A 246 1.88 -13.64 17.72
CA LEU A 246 2.26 -15.06 17.83
C LEU A 246 1.73 -15.76 19.08
N GLY A 247 0.89 -15.09 19.87
CA GLY A 247 0.23 -15.65 21.04
C GLY A 247 0.92 -15.38 22.37
N HIS A 248 2.07 -14.70 22.38
CA HIS A 248 2.78 -14.34 23.64
C HIS A 248 2.18 -13.09 24.25
N LYS A 249 1.13 -13.26 25.06
CA LYS A 249 0.42 -12.16 25.71
C LYS A 249 1.30 -11.31 26.66
N ASN A 250 2.44 -11.84 27.10
CA ASN A 250 3.41 -11.13 27.94
C ASN A 250 4.43 -10.29 27.14
N ALA A 251 4.32 -10.22 25.80
CA ALA A 251 5.24 -9.48 24.95
C ALA A 251 5.42 -8.00 25.32
N TRP A 252 4.48 -7.39 26.05
CA TRP A 252 4.54 -5.98 26.49
C TRP A 252 5.15 -5.77 27.89
N VAL A 253 5.29 -6.82 28.68
CA VAL A 253 5.87 -6.75 30.04
C VAL A 253 7.29 -7.30 30.11
N LEU A 254 7.68 -8.12 29.13
CA LEU A 254 9.04 -8.65 29.05
C LEU A 254 10.06 -7.53 28.76
N PRO A 255 11.29 -7.64 29.29
CA PRO A 255 12.40 -6.82 28.81
C PRO A 255 12.58 -6.97 27.31
N ILE A 256 12.88 -5.86 26.60
CA ILE A 256 12.98 -5.89 25.13
C ILE A 256 14.05 -6.89 24.65
N SER A 257 15.14 -7.08 25.40
CA SER A 257 16.16 -8.09 25.09
C SER A 257 15.61 -9.51 25.06
N ALA A 258 14.67 -9.84 25.96
CA ALA A 258 14.00 -11.13 25.98
C ALA A 258 13.04 -11.29 24.80
N VAL A 259 12.26 -10.24 24.48
CA VAL A 259 11.35 -10.22 23.32
C VAL A 259 12.13 -10.44 22.01
N ARG A 260 13.25 -9.70 21.83
CA ARG A 260 14.12 -9.85 20.65
C ARG A 260 14.66 -11.26 20.52
N LYS A 261 15.17 -11.84 21.61
CA LYS A 261 15.67 -13.20 21.63
C LYS A 261 14.57 -14.20 21.26
N GLN A 262 13.41 -14.12 21.91
CA GLN A 262 12.29 -15.04 21.66
C GLN A 262 11.78 -14.96 20.23
N LEU A 263 11.62 -13.74 19.67
CA LEU A 263 11.13 -13.61 18.30
C LEU A 263 12.15 -14.15 17.28
N LEU A 264 13.45 -13.99 17.52
CA LEU A 264 14.50 -14.56 16.66
C LEU A 264 14.64 -16.09 16.81
N GLU A 265 14.14 -16.67 17.90
CA GLU A 265 14.04 -18.13 18.11
C GLU A 265 12.83 -18.75 17.38
N TYR A 266 11.84 -17.95 16.97
CA TYR A 266 10.63 -18.38 16.22
C TYR A 266 10.89 -18.82 14.77
N ASP A 267 12.16 -19.03 14.43
CA ASP A 267 12.71 -19.64 13.22
C ASP A 267 13.00 -18.69 12.04
N ARG A 268 14.21 -18.85 11.49
CA ARG A 268 14.85 -17.97 10.49
C ARG A 268 14.19 -18.04 9.12
N ASP A 269 13.42 -19.10 8.88
CA ASP A 269 12.74 -19.40 7.62
C ASP A 269 11.21 -19.34 7.75
N SER A 270 10.70 -18.90 8.91
CA SER A 270 9.29 -19.01 9.24
C SER A 270 8.42 -17.93 8.62
N ILE A 271 7.45 -18.38 7.81
CA ILE A 271 6.30 -17.63 7.26
C ILE A 271 5.54 -16.82 8.32
N VAL A 272 5.74 -17.14 9.60
CA VAL A 272 5.07 -16.56 10.76
C VAL A 272 5.53 -15.12 11.02
N VAL A 273 6.83 -14.82 10.95
CA VAL A 273 7.34 -13.43 11.05
C VAL A 273 6.90 -12.61 9.84
N GLN A 274 6.88 -13.23 8.66
CA GLN A 274 6.47 -12.59 7.41
C GLN A 274 5.00 -12.19 7.43
N ARG A 275 4.10 -13.08 7.86
CA ARG A 275 2.65 -12.80 7.99
C ARG A 275 2.39 -11.65 8.95
N VAL A 276 3.05 -11.67 10.11
CA VAL A 276 2.83 -10.70 11.17
C VAL A 276 3.35 -9.29 10.83
N VAL A 277 4.44 -9.19 10.04
CA VAL A 277 5.00 -7.90 9.61
C VAL A 277 4.28 -7.33 8.37
N LYS A 278 3.71 -8.18 7.50
CA LYS A 278 3.08 -7.73 6.25
C LYS A 278 1.58 -7.45 6.35
N MET A 279 0.82 -8.10 7.23
CA MET A 279 -0.65 -8.14 7.07
C MET A 279 -1.41 -6.95 7.68
N SER A 280 -0.74 -5.88 8.13
CA SER A 280 -1.44 -4.70 8.65
C SER A 280 -2.03 -3.81 7.54
N LYS A 281 -3.18 -3.20 7.84
CA LYS A 281 -3.87 -2.21 6.96
C LYS A 281 -3.02 -1.00 6.60
N LEU A 282 -2.11 -0.60 7.51
CA LEU A 282 -1.09 0.42 7.30
C LEU A 282 0.26 -0.22 7.55
N ARG A 283 1.00 -0.46 6.47
CA ARG A 283 2.32 -1.04 6.56
C ARG A 283 3.35 0.07 6.70
N VAL A 284 3.87 0.23 7.92
CA VAL A 284 5.05 1.06 8.22
C VAL A 284 6.34 0.24 8.27
N SER A 285 6.25 -1.09 8.09
CA SER A 285 7.41 -1.97 8.23
C SER A 285 8.48 -1.71 7.19
N SER A 286 8.16 -1.40 5.93
CA SER A 286 9.16 -1.09 4.90
C SER A 286 10.03 0.11 5.30
N LEU A 287 9.41 1.18 5.83
CA LEU A 287 10.12 2.35 6.38
C LEU A 287 10.97 1.99 7.61
N LEU A 288 10.43 1.18 8.53
CA LEU A 288 11.14 0.77 9.74
C LEU A 288 12.33 -0.15 9.42
N LEU A 289 12.18 -1.05 8.46
CA LEU A 289 13.25 -1.92 7.93
C LEU A 289 14.34 -1.09 7.25
N ASP A 290 13.98 0.00 6.57
CA ASP A 290 14.95 0.88 5.93
C ASP A 290 15.80 1.62 6.97
N ALA A 291 15.15 2.21 7.98
CA ALA A 291 15.85 2.93 9.04
C ALA A 291 16.69 2.05 9.98
N PHE A 292 16.35 0.76 10.10
CA PHE A 292 17.04 -0.18 10.97
C PHE A 292 17.54 -1.41 10.21
N ARG A 293 18.06 -1.20 8.99
CA ARG A 293 18.48 -2.26 8.07
C ARG A 293 19.43 -3.28 8.70
N GLU A 294 20.35 -2.84 9.57
CA GLU A 294 21.32 -3.69 10.24
C GLU A 294 20.77 -4.45 11.46
N ASP A 295 19.52 -4.22 11.86
CA ASP A 295 18.88 -4.94 12.95
C ASP A 295 18.73 -6.43 12.59
N PRO A 296 18.99 -7.38 13.51
CA PRO A 296 18.94 -8.81 13.21
C PRO A 296 17.60 -9.27 12.61
N LEU A 297 16.48 -8.73 13.09
CA LEU A 297 15.16 -9.06 12.55
C LEU A 297 14.97 -8.46 11.15
N SER A 298 15.48 -7.23 10.91
CA SER A 298 15.46 -6.64 9.57
C SER A 298 16.21 -7.52 8.58
N GLN A 299 17.41 -7.98 8.93
CA GLN A 299 18.21 -8.86 8.09
C GLN A 299 17.54 -10.21 7.80
N VAL A 300 16.79 -10.76 8.75
CA VAL A 300 15.98 -11.98 8.50
C VAL A 300 14.88 -11.70 7.48
N ILE A 301 14.11 -10.62 7.69
CA ILE A 301 12.99 -10.26 6.81
C ILE A 301 13.47 -9.92 5.40
N ILE A 302 14.55 -9.13 5.26
CA ILE A 302 15.11 -8.71 3.97
C ILE A 302 15.58 -9.92 3.17
N ARG A 303 16.31 -10.85 3.80
CA ARG A 303 16.83 -12.06 3.12
C ARG A 303 15.74 -13.02 2.67
N SER A 304 14.55 -12.95 3.27
CA SER A 304 13.42 -13.74 2.82
C SER A 304 12.78 -13.21 1.52
N GLU A 305 13.18 -12.02 1.06
CA GLU A 305 12.60 -11.30 -0.09
C GLU A 305 11.12 -10.91 0.05
N TRP A 306 10.48 -11.27 1.17
CA TRP A 306 9.08 -10.95 1.45
C TRP A 306 8.82 -9.46 1.62
N ALA A 307 9.79 -8.70 2.12
CA ALA A 307 9.70 -7.25 2.23
C ALA A 307 11.00 -6.59 1.77
N ARG A 308 10.85 -5.43 1.11
CA ARG A 308 11.98 -4.62 0.67
C ARG A 308 12.05 -3.37 1.52
N PRO A 309 13.21 -3.06 2.14
CA PRO A 309 13.40 -1.80 2.83
C PRO A 309 13.22 -0.65 1.85
N ALA A 310 12.35 0.28 2.20
CA ALA A 310 12.11 1.47 1.41
C ALA A 310 11.52 2.56 2.29
N PRO A 311 11.80 3.85 2.02
CA PRO A 311 11.26 4.98 2.78
C PRO A 311 9.80 5.25 2.39
N ILE A 312 8.95 4.24 2.53
CA ILE A 312 7.54 4.25 2.14
C ILE A 312 6.63 3.79 3.27
N VAL A 313 5.41 4.30 3.25
CA VAL A 313 4.29 3.77 4.04
C VAL A 313 3.24 3.25 3.06
N GLU A 314 2.76 2.04 3.27
CA GLU A 314 1.87 1.36 2.34
C GLU A 314 0.47 1.28 2.94
N PHE A 315 -0.52 1.68 2.14
CA PHE A 315 -1.94 1.61 2.47
C PHE A 315 -2.52 0.41 1.72
N ARG A 316 -3.03 -0.56 2.48
CA ARG A 316 -3.64 -1.78 1.96
C ARG A 316 -5.13 -1.73 2.29
N GLU A 317 -5.94 -1.34 1.31
CA GLU A 317 -7.41 -1.23 1.43
C GLU A 317 -8.08 -1.78 0.17
#